data_AF-A0A7R6WBJ4-F1
#
_entry.id   AF-A0A7R6WBJ4-F1
#
_cell.length_a   1.000
_cell.length_b   1.000
_cell.length_c   1.000
_cell.angle_alpha   90.00
_cell.angle_beta   90.00
_cell.angle_gamma   90.00
#
_symmetry.space_group_name_H-M   'P 1'
#
loop_
_entity.id
_entity.type
_entity.pdbx_description
1 polymer ?
#
loop_
_entity_poly.entity_id
_entity_poly.type
_entity_poly.pdbx_seq_one_letter_code
_entity_poly.pdbx_strand_id
1 'polypeptide(L)'
;MKVYLQKSPSSRQQYTKKSMFWGAGVCLLLLAVSGRLNWVVAALSVVLAFVLRFLPVLLRYAPQLQKLWMILRQRDSFSGKQSDFTRNSGSMTTDEAYKILGLSRVATDKEIIEAHRKLILKNHPDRGGSSYLAAQINLAKDMLLKK
;
A
#
# COMPACT_ATOMS: atom_id res chain seq x y z
N MET A 1 -4.65 25.69 37.65
CA MET A 1 -5.74 26.35 36.90
C MET A 1 -5.09 27.26 35.87
N LYS A 2 -5.12 27.14 34.54
CA LYS A 2 -6.04 26.50 33.57
C LYS A 2 -5.33 26.36 32.19
N VAL A 3 -4.30 25.51 32.04
CA VAL A 3 -3.66 25.31 30.71
C VAL A 3 -3.26 23.84 30.47
N TYR A 4 -4.11 22.90 30.90
CA TYR A 4 -3.86 21.45 30.74
C TYR A 4 -5.02 20.69 30.07
N LEU A 5 -5.97 21.39 29.45
CA LEU A 5 -7.20 20.81 28.91
C LEU A 5 -7.42 21.08 27.42
N GLN A 6 -6.38 21.00 26.59
CA GLN A 6 -6.58 20.96 25.12
C GLN A 6 -5.35 20.43 24.36
N LYS A 7 -5.08 19.13 24.45
CA LYS A 7 -4.18 18.48 23.47
C LYS A 7 -4.62 17.06 23.15
N SER A 8 -4.95 16.87 21.87
CA SER A 8 -5.45 15.67 21.19
C SER A 8 -4.66 14.37 21.51
N PRO A 9 -5.34 13.20 21.62
CA PRO A 9 -4.77 11.95 22.13
C PRO A 9 -3.69 11.31 21.24
N SER A 10 -3.53 11.71 19.98
CA SER A 10 -2.59 11.07 19.04
C SER A 10 -1.15 11.55 19.12
N SER A 11 -0.86 12.68 19.79
CA SER A 11 0.52 13.19 19.90
C SER A 11 1.24 12.74 21.18
N ARG A 12 0.58 12.06 22.12
CA ARG A 12 1.22 11.56 23.36
C ARG A 12 2.18 10.40 23.10
N GLN A 13 1.89 9.54 22.13
CA GLN A 13 2.76 8.39 21.82
C GLN A 13 4.12 8.79 21.23
N GLN A 14 4.20 9.89 20.49
CA GLN A 14 5.46 10.26 19.85
C GLN A 14 6.46 10.87 20.83
N TYR A 15 5.98 11.60 21.85
CA TYR A 15 6.84 12.15 22.90
C TYR A 15 7.22 11.10 23.94
N THR A 16 6.32 10.16 24.29
CA THR A 16 6.68 9.04 25.19
C THR A 16 7.69 8.09 24.54
N LYS A 17 7.54 7.78 23.24
CA LYS A 17 8.52 6.98 22.49
C LYS A 17 9.87 7.69 22.38
N LYS A 18 9.90 9.00 22.08
CA LYS A 18 11.16 9.78 22.02
C LYS A 18 11.85 9.91 23.38
N SER A 19 11.08 10.06 24.45
CA SER A 19 11.61 10.09 25.82
C SER A 19 12.19 8.74 26.24
N MET A 20 11.63 7.62 25.77
CA MET A 20 12.17 6.28 26.01
C MET A 20 13.53 6.08 25.32
N PHE A 21 13.72 6.62 24.11
CA PHE A 21 15.02 6.60 23.42
C PHE A 21 16.08 7.43 24.16
N TRP A 22 15.73 8.65 24.58
CA TRP A 22 16.64 9.48 25.38
C TRP A 22 16.97 8.83 26.73
N GLY A 23 15.99 8.24 27.41
CA GLY A 23 16.19 7.50 28.66
C GLY A 23 17.11 6.29 28.51
N ALA A 24 16.94 5.50 27.44
CA ALA A 24 17.83 4.38 27.13
C ALA A 24 19.28 4.85 26.86
N GLY A 25 19.44 5.97 26.15
CA GLY A 25 20.75 6.58 25.90
C GLY A 25 21.44 7.07 27.17
N VAL A 26 20.71 7.75 28.06
CA VAL A 26 21.26 8.21 29.36
C VAL A 26 21.58 7.03 30.27
N CYS A 27 20.75 5.98 30.28
CA CYS A 27 21.01 4.78 31.07
C CYS A 27 22.27 4.03 30.59
N LEU A 28 22.47 3.94 29.27
CA LEU A 28 23.70 3.42 28.66
C LEU A 28 24.93 4.26 29.02
N LEU A 29 24.80 5.59 29.01
CA LEU A 29 25.88 6.50 29.42
C LEU A 29 26.22 6.38 30.91
N LEU A 30 25.22 6.22 31.79
CA LEU A 30 25.45 6.00 33.22
C LEU A 30 26.14 4.66 33.49
N LEU A 31 25.74 3.60 32.77
CA LEU A 31 26.43 2.31 32.83
C LEU A 31 27.87 2.38 32.29
N ALA A 32 28.11 3.18 31.25
CA ALA A 32 29.44 3.45 30.72
C ALA A 32 30.35 4.14 31.76
N VAL A 33 29.86 5.23 32.38
CA VAL A 33 30.62 6.01 33.36
C VAL A 33 30.89 5.22 34.66
N SER A 34 30.07 4.22 34.99
CA SER A 34 30.26 3.36 36.18
C SER A 34 31.47 2.40 36.14
N GLY A 35 32.31 2.45 35.10
CA GLY A 35 33.49 1.59 34.96
C GLY A 35 33.19 0.19 34.39
N ARG A 36 31.93 -0.10 34.04
CA ARG A 36 31.50 -1.33 33.34
C ARG A 36 31.46 -1.20 31.81
N LEU A 37 31.94 -0.07 31.27
CA LEU A 37 31.96 0.23 29.83
C LEU A 37 32.57 -0.88 28.97
N ASN A 38 33.61 -1.55 29.47
CA ASN A 38 34.30 -2.61 28.75
C ASN A 38 33.37 -3.79 28.43
N TRP A 39 32.45 -4.14 29.33
CA TRP A 39 31.49 -5.22 29.10
C TRP A 39 30.40 -4.82 28.11
N VAL A 40 30.01 -3.54 28.07
CA VAL A 40 29.06 -3.03 27.09
C VAL A 40 29.69 -3.00 25.70
N VAL A 41 30.94 -2.55 25.57
CA VAL A 41 31.69 -2.55 24.31
C VAL A 41 31.97 -4.00 23.85
N ALA A 42 32.31 -4.90 24.76
CA ALA A 42 32.46 -6.33 24.47
C ALA A 42 31.13 -6.96 24.01
N ALA A 43 30.03 -6.73 24.72
CA ALA A 43 28.72 -7.21 24.31
C ALA A 43 28.30 -6.65 22.93
N LEU A 44 28.54 -5.35 22.69
CA LEU A 44 28.23 -4.69 21.43
C LEU A 44 29.04 -5.27 20.26
N SER A 45 30.34 -5.54 20.47
CA SER A 45 31.21 -6.15 19.45
C SER A 45 30.84 -7.59 19.13
N VAL A 46 30.43 -8.39 20.13
CA VAL A 46 29.91 -9.75 19.92
C VAL A 46 28.62 -9.72 19.10
N VAL A 47 27.69 -8.81 19.45
CA VAL A 47 26.45 -8.63 18.69
C VAL A 47 26.74 -8.17 17.27
N LEU A 48 27.66 -7.21 17.08
CA LEU A 48 28.05 -6.71 15.77
C LEU A 48 28.67 -7.83 14.91
N ALA A 49 29.57 -8.63 15.46
CA ALA A 49 30.19 -9.76 14.76
C ALA A 49 29.13 -10.81 14.37
N PHE A 50 28.17 -11.08 15.25
CA PHE A 50 27.06 -11.98 14.96
C PHE A 50 26.18 -11.45 13.82
N VAL A 51 25.80 -10.17 13.86
CA VAL A 51 25.02 -9.53 12.80
C VAL A 51 25.76 -9.57 11.47
N LEU A 52 27.04 -9.20 11.43
CA LEU A 52 27.85 -9.25 10.20
C LEU A 52 28.03 -10.68 9.67
N ARG A 53 28.08 -11.68 10.55
CA ARG A 53 28.16 -13.09 10.18
C ARG A 53 26.84 -13.65 9.65
N PHE A 54 25.71 -13.18 10.16
CA PHE A 54 24.38 -13.59 9.72
C PHE A 54 23.85 -12.76 8.54
N LEU A 55 24.40 -11.57 8.30
CA LEU A 55 24.06 -10.69 7.18
C LEU A 55 24.07 -11.39 5.81
N PRO A 56 25.11 -12.14 5.40
CA PRO A 56 25.11 -12.83 4.11
C PRO A 56 24.07 -13.96 4.04
N VAL A 57 23.74 -14.60 5.16
CA VAL A 57 22.70 -15.64 5.22
C VAL A 57 21.32 -15.01 5.03
N LEU A 58 21.03 -13.90 5.73
CA LEU A 58 19.80 -13.12 5.58
C LEU A 58 19.63 -12.60 4.14
N LEU A 59 20.69 -12.09 3.54
CA LEU A 59 20.68 -11.60 2.15
C LEU A 59 20.45 -12.71 1.12
N ARG A 60 20.85 -13.96 1.38
CA ARG A 60 20.55 -15.10 0.50
C ARG A 60 19.05 -15.42 0.40
N TYR A 61 18.27 -15.08 1.41
CA TYR A 61 16.80 -15.24 1.40
C TYR A 61 16.08 -14.03 0.78
N ALA A 62 16.79 -12.92 0.50
CA ALA A 62 16.22 -11.73 -0.12
C ALA A 62 15.51 -11.98 -1.47
N PRO A 63 16.04 -12.77 -2.43
CA PRO A 63 15.35 -12.98 -3.72
C PRO A 63 14.05 -13.79 -3.58
N GLN A 64 13.85 -14.53 -2.49
CA GLN A 64 12.60 -15.24 -2.23
C GLN A 64 11.54 -14.29 -1.65
N LEU A 65 11.94 -13.35 -0.79
CA LEU A 65 11.07 -12.28 -0.31
C LEU A 65 10.63 -11.33 -1.42
N GLN A 66 11.48 -11.12 -2.43
CA GLN A 66 11.13 -10.35 -3.63
C GLN A 66 9.94 -10.97 -4.39
N LYS A 67 9.85 -12.31 -4.50
CA LYS A 67 8.72 -12.97 -5.17
C LYS A 67 7.41 -12.79 -4.40
N LEU A 68 7.46 -12.89 -3.07
CA LEU A 68 6.30 -12.66 -2.22
C LEU A 68 5.84 -11.19 -2.30
N TRP A 69 6.80 -10.25 -2.25
CA TRP A 69 6.53 -8.83 -2.45
C TRP A 69 5.97 -8.54 -3.83
N MET A 70 6.37 -9.24 -4.89
CA MET A 70 5.77 -9.05 -6.22
C MET A 70 4.31 -9.53 -6.28
N ILE A 71 3.94 -10.61 -5.58
CA ILE A 71 2.56 -11.10 -5.52
C ILE A 71 1.66 -10.13 -4.75
N LEU A 72 2.16 -9.60 -3.62
CA LEU A 72 1.46 -8.58 -2.84
C LEU A 72 1.41 -7.24 -3.60
N ARG A 73 2.50 -6.82 -4.23
CA ARG A 73 2.61 -5.57 -5.00
C ARG A 73 1.90 -5.62 -6.35
N GLN A 74 1.68 -6.79 -6.95
CA GLN A 74 0.81 -6.93 -8.13
C GLN A 74 -0.63 -6.54 -7.81
N ARG A 75 -1.04 -6.70 -6.55
CA ARG A 75 -2.36 -6.29 -6.06
C ARG A 75 -2.48 -4.76 -5.96
N ASP A 76 -1.40 -4.08 -5.56
CA ASP A 76 -1.36 -2.60 -5.43
C ASP A 76 -0.92 -1.87 -6.71
N SER A 77 -0.18 -2.52 -7.63
CA SER A 77 0.23 -1.94 -8.91
C SER A 77 -0.93 -1.77 -9.90
N PHE A 78 -2.09 -2.34 -9.58
CA PHE A 78 -3.33 -2.09 -10.32
C PHE A 78 -4.00 -0.77 -9.88
N SER A 79 -3.91 -0.40 -8.60
CA SER A 79 -4.45 0.86 -8.07
C SER A 79 -3.61 2.07 -8.54
N GLY A 80 -2.27 1.94 -8.57
CA GLY A 80 -1.37 3.01 -9.03
C GLY A 80 -1.38 3.27 -10.55
N LYS A 81 -1.74 2.29 -11.38
CA LYS A 81 -1.94 2.49 -12.83
C LYS A 81 -3.36 2.90 -13.19
N GLN A 82 -4.34 2.65 -12.31
CA GLN A 82 -5.71 3.10 -12.52
C GLN A 82 -5.82 4.63 -12.39
N SER A 83 -5.00 5.28 -11.55
CA SER A 83 -4.93 6.75 -11.46
C SER A 83 -4.28 7.42 -12.67
N ASP A 84 -3.34 6.77 -13.34
CA ASP A 84 -2.75 7.28 -14.58
C ASP A 84 -3.64 7.00 -15.79
N PHE A 85 -4.37 5.87 -15.80
CA PHE A 85 -5.40 5.64 -16.81
C PHE A 85 -6.57 6.59 -16.65
N THR A 86 -7.15 6.84 -15.47
CA THR A 86 -8.26 7.81 -15.34
C THR A 86 -7.84 9.24 -15.69
N ARG A 87 -6.55 9.58 -15.59
CA ARG A 87 -5.98 10.86 -16.01
C ARG A 87 -5.67 10.92 -17.52
N ASN A 88 -5.32 9.80 -18.17
CA ASN A 88 -4.92 9.75 -19.59
C ASN A 88 -5.99 9.15 -20.53
N SER A 89 -6.98 8.44 -19.99
CA SER A 89 -8.29 8.19 -20.62
C SER A 89 -9.13 9.46 -20.46
N GLY A 90 -8.60 10.57 -20.98
CA GLY A 90 -9.27 11.86 -20.99
C GLY A 90 -10.68 11.66 -21.51
N SER A 91 -11.66 11.87 -20.63
CA SER A 91 -13.09 11.80 -20.90
C SER A 91 -13.48 10.74 -21.93
N MET A 92 -13.59 9.47 -21.51
CA MET A 92 -14.37 8.49 -22.27
C MET A 92 -15.64 9.18 -22.75
N THR A 93 -15.94 9.14 -24.04
CA THR A 93 -17.13 9.79 -24.57
C THR A 93 -18.36 8.90 -24.36
N THR A 94 -19.56 9.49 -24.36
CA THR A 94 -20.79 8.69 -24.23
C THR A 94 -20.92 7.65 -25.34
N ASP A 95 -20.47 7.98 -26.56
CA ASP A 95 -20.42 7.03 -27.69
C ASP A 95 -19.46 5.87 -27.45
N GLU A 96 -18.27 6.14 -26.93
CA GLU A 96 -17.31 5.11 -26.57
C GLU A 96 -17.84 4.21 -25.45
N ALA A 97 -18.52 4.77 -24.46
CA ALA A 97 -19.13 3.99 -23.39
C ALA A 97 -20.20 3.02 -23.93
N TYR A 98 -21.06 3.47 -24.85
CA TYR A 98 -22.03 2.61 -25.53
C TYR A 98 -21.33 1.51 -26.36
N LYS A 99 -20.25 1.85 -27.09
CA LYS A 99 -19.46 0.87 -27.86
C LYS A 99 -18.80 -0.18 -26.97
N ILE A 100 -18.23 0.22 -25.83
CA ILE A 100 -17.58 -0.69 -24.87
C ILE A 100 -18.59 -1.68 -24.28
N LEU A 101 -19.82 -1.22 -23.99
CA LEU A 101 -20.90 -2.08 -23.50
C LEU A 101 -21.60 -2.88 -24.61
N GLY A 102 -21.34 -2.56 -25.88
CA GLY A 102 -22.01 -3.18 -27.03
C GLY A 102 -23.48 -2.81 -27.14
N LEU A 103 -23.85 -1.60 -26.72
CA LEU A 103 -25.21 -1.09 -26.66
C LEU A 103 -25.44 0.05 -27.65
N SER A 104 -26.69 0.28 -28.02
CA SER A 104 -27.10 1.44 -28.82
C SER A 104 -27.30 2.68 -27.94
N ARG A 105 -27.22 3.87 -28.53
CA ARG A 105 -27.41 5.16 -27.83
C ARG A 105 -28.82 5.35 -27.23
N VAL A 106 -29.76 4.51 -27.62
CA VAL A 106 -31.14 4.47 -27.12
C VAL A 106 -31.36 3.42 -26.03
N ALA A 107 -30.29 2.73 -25.59
CA ALA A 107 -30.39 1.72 -24.56
C ALA A 107 -30.83 2.32 -23.23
N THR A 108 -31.67 1.57 -22.52
CA THR A 108 -32.19 1.91 -21.20
C THR A 108 -31.17 1.63 -20.10
N ASP A 109 -31.31 2.29 -18.95
CA ASP A 109 -30.47 2.07 -17.77
C ASP A 109 -30.42 0.58 -17.34
N LYS A 110 -31.54 -0.14 -17.53
CA LYS A 110 -31.61 -1.59 -17.24
C LYS A 110 -30.70 -2.40 -18.17
N GLU A 111 -30.69 -2.09 -19.46
CA GLU A 111 -29.84 -2.76 -20.45
C GLU A 111 -28.36 -2.46 -20.20
N ILE A 112 -28.03 -1.23 -19.78
CA ILE A 112 -26.68 -0.82 -19.38
C ILE A 112 -26.17 -1.68 -18.22
N ILE A 113 -26.98 -1.85 -17.17
CA ILE A 113 -26.63 -2.66 -16.00
C ILE A 113 -26.47 -4.14 -16.37
N GLU A 114 -27.36 -4.66 -17.21
CA GLU A 114 -27.30 -6.06 -17.63
C GLU A 114 -26.06 -6.36 -18.48
N ALA A 115 -25.77 -5.50 -19.47
CA ALA A 115 -24.58 -5.61 -20.30
C ALA A 115 -23.30 -5.51 -19.48
N HIS A 116 -23.23 -4.55 -18.55
CA HIS A 116 -22.12 -4.41 -17.61
C HIS A 116 -21.89 -5.69 -16.81
N ARG A 117 -22.94 -6.25 -16.21
CA ARG A 117 -22.85 -7.49 -15.41
C ARG A 117 -22.32 -8.66 -16.24
N LYS A 118 -22.85 -8.84 -17.47
CA LYS A 118 -22.40 -9.91 -18.38
C LYS A 118 -20.92 -9.75 -18.75
N LEU A 119 -20.49 -8.53 -19.07
CA LEU A 119 -19.12 -8.23 -19.49
C LEU A 119 -18.11 -8.36 -18.34
N ILE A 120 -18.47 -7.92 -17.13
CA ILE A 120 -17.61 -8.08 -15.95
C ILE A 120 -17.47 -9.54 -15.56
N LEU A 121 -18.54 -10.33 -15.59
CA LEU A 121 -18.45 -11.76 -15.27
C LEU A 121 -17.48 -12.50 -16.20
N LYS A 122 -17.45 -12.11 -17.49
CA LYS A 122 -16.54 -12.67 -18.49
C LYS A 122 -15.10 -12.17 -18.36
N ASN A 123 -14.91 -10.89 -18.02
CA ASN A 123 -13.59 -10.25 -18.00
C ASN A 123 -13.02 -10.06 -16.58
N HIS A 124 -13.59 -10.72 -15.57
CA HIS A 124 -13.15 -10.57 -14.20
C HIS A 124 -11.69 -11.06 -14.02
N PRO A 125 -10.80 -10.28 -13.39
CA PRO A 125 -9.40 -10.67 -13.20
C PRO A 125 -9.25 -11.98 -12.43
N ASP A 126 -10.09 -12.23 -11.42
CA ASP A 126 -10.09 -13.47 -10.63
C ASP A 126 -10.48 -14.72 -11.44
N ARG A 127 -11.01 -14.55 -12.65
CA ARG A 127 -11.33 -15.64 -13.59
C ARG A 127 -10.38 -15.66 -14.80
N GLY A 128 -9.22 -15.02 -14.68
CA GLY A 128 -8.23 -14.92 -15.77
C GLY A 128 -8.54 -13.84 -16.81
N GLY A 129 -9.49 -12.94 -16.52
CA GLY A 129 -9.83 -11.82 -17.38
C GLY A 129 -8.82 -10.67 -17.30
N SER A 130 -8.87 -9.77 -18.29
CA SER A 130 -8.02 -8.57 -18.30
C SER A 130 -8.54 -7.54 -17.32
N SER A 131 -7.71 -7.22 -16.33
CA SER A 131 -7.99 -6.17 -15.35
C SER A 131 -8.22 -4.81 -16.03
N TYR A 132 -7.48 -4.52 -17.11
CA TYR A 132 -7.66 -3.32 -17.93
C TYR A 132 -9.05 -3.25 -18.59
N LEU A 133 -9.54 -4.36 -19.14
CA LEU A 133 -10.88 -4.41 -19.75
C LEU A 133 -11.97 -4.24 -18.68
N ALA A 134 -11.82 -4.88 -17.52
CA ALA A 134 -12.75 -4.72 -16.41
C ALA A 134 -12.84 -3.25 -15.96
N ALA A 135 -11.71 -2.54 -15.90
CA ALA A 135 -11.68 -1.11 -15.59
C ALA A 135 -12.43 -0.26 -16.64
N GLN A 136 -12.22 -0.51 -17.93
CA GLN A 136 -12.95 0.19 -19.01
C GLN A 136 -14.46 -0.05 -18.96
N ILE A 137 -14.87 -1.30 -18.71
CA ILE A 137 -16.30 -1.66 -18.59
C ILE A 137 -16.94 -0.94 -17.41
N ASN A 138 -16.24 -0.82 -16.28
CA ASN A 138 -16.72 -0.07 -15.11
C ASN A 138 -16.85 1.43 -15.42
N LEU A 139 -15.84 2.03 -16.07
CA LEU A 139 -15.87 3.43 -16.47
C LEU A 139 -17.04 3.74 -17.43
N ALA A 140 -17.30 2.86 -18.41
CA ALA A 140 -18.40 3.02 -19.34
C ALA A 140 -19.77 3.02 -18.62
N LYS A 141 -19.98 2.06 -17.71
CA LYS A 141 -21.20 1.99 -16.90
C LYS A 141 -21.34 3.23 -15.99
N ASP A 142 -20.26 3.63 -15.32
CA ASP A 142 -20.27 4.81 -14.46
C ASP A 142 -20.58 6.07 -15.27
N MET A 143 -20.04 6.21 -16.48
CA MET A 143 -20.32 7.37 -17.33
C MET A 143 -21.78 7.47 -17.77
N LEU A 144 -22.39 6.35 -18.19
CA LEU A 144 -23.77 6.37 -18.69
C LEU A 144 -24.82 6.49 -17.57
N LEU A 145 -24.52 5.99 -16.37
CA LEU A 145 -25.43 6.06 -15.22
C LEU A 145 -25.21 7.31 -14.36
N LYS A 146 -24.01 7.90 -14.35
CA LYS A 146 -23.69 9.14 -13.60
C LYS A 146 -24.11 10.39 -14.39
N LYS A 147 -25.28 10.33 -15.01
CA LYS A 147 -25.87 11.45 -15.74
C LYS A 147 -25.94 12.72 -14.88
#